data_AF-A0A7I7W915-F1
#
_entry.id   AF-A0A7I7W915-F1
#
_cell.length_a   1.000
_cell.length_b   1.000
_cell.length_c   1.000
_cell.angle_alpha   90.00
_cell.angle_beta   90.00
_cell.angle_gamma   90.00
#
_symmetry.space_group_name_H-M   'P 1'
#
loop_
_entity.id
_entity.type
_entity.pdbx_description
1 polymer ?
#
loop_
_entity_poly.entity_id
_entity_poly.type
_entity_poly.pdbx_seq_one_letter_code
_entity_poly.pdbx_strand_id
1 'polypeptide(L)'
;MAQLIGWLFAVALVVAVLRVIWPFIVLGIAVYLAVKIARGVADHYAQLIAARRADRDALCARADRQHAQVLRGNPAGVYGDYPAADLGEFNPVLWVCNQPPARRSYQRTSVNG
;
A
#
# COMPACT_ATOMS: atom_id res chain seq x y z
N MET A 1 2.24 -41.36 66.29
CA MET A 1 2.29 -41.90 64.90
C MET A 1 1.21 -41.31 63.99
N ALA A 2 -0.09 -41.40 64.33
CA ALA A 2 -1.19 -40.90 63.48
C ALA A 2 -1.11 -39.40 63.14
N GLN A 3 -0.63 -38.57 64.08
CA GLN A 3 -0.51 -37.12 63.90
C GLN A 3 0.54 -36.72 62.85
N LEU A 4 1.67 -37.46 62.78
CA LEU A 4 2.73 -37.24 61.79
C LEU A 4 2.28 -37.67 60.39
N ILE A 5 1.53 -38.77 60.30
CA ILE A 5 0.98 -39.27 59.03
C ILE A 5 -0.05 -38.27 58.46
N GLY A 6 -0.93 -37.73 59.32
CA GLY A 6 -1.89 -36.70 58.92
C GLY A 6 -1.21 -35.42 58.41
N TRP A 7 -0.13 -35.00 59.04
CA TRP A 7 0.63 -33.82 58.62
C TRP A 7 1.34 -34.04 57.28
N LEU A 8 1.95 -35.22 57.08
CA LEU A 8 2.57 -35.58 55.79
C LEU A 8 1.54 -35.61 54.66
N PHE A 9 0.33 -36.14 54.91
CA PHE A 9 -0.75 -36.12 53.93
C PHE A 9 -1.20 -34.70 53.58
N ALA A 10 -1.33 -33.82 54.58
CA ALA A 10 -1.69 -32.43 54.36
C ALA A 10 -0.65 -31.69 53.51
N VAL A 11 0.64 -31.87 53.80
CA VAL A 11 1.73 -31.27 53.02
C VAL A 11 1.76 -31.82 51.59
N ALA A 12 1.63 -33.14 51.43
CA ALA A 12 1.60 -33.77 50.11
C ALA A 12 0.42 -33.25 49.26
N LEU A 13 -0.75 -33.04 49.88
CA LEU A 13 -1.91 -32.48 49.21
C LEU A 13 -1.69 -31.02 48.80
N VAL A 14 -1.12 -30.19 49.67
CA VAL A 14 -0.77 -28.80 49.34
C VAL A 14 0.22 -28.74 48.18
N VAL A 15 1.27 -29.57 48.19
CA VAL A 15 2.27 -29.62 47.11
C VAL A 15 1.65 -30.09 45.79
N ALA A 16 0.75 -31.08 45.83
CA ALA A 16 0.04 -31.56 44.65
C ALA A 16 -0.85 -30.46 44.05
N VAL A 17 -1.59 -29.72 44.89
CA VAL A 17 -2.42 -28.59 44.46
C VAL A 17 -1.55 -27.47 43.89
N LEU A 18 -0.43 -27.13 44.54
CA LEU A 18 0.51 -26.12 44.02
C LEU A 18 1.05 -26.51 42.65
N ARG A 19 1.41 -27.79 42.45
CA ARG A 19 1.93 -28.30 41.18
C ARG A 19 0.90 -28.23 40.05
N VAL A 20 -0.39 -28.36 40.37
CA VAL A 20 -1.47 -28.18 39.40
C VAL A 20 -1.72 -26.71 39.10
N ILE A 21 -1.66 -25.81 40.10
CA ILE A 21 -1.92 -24.38 39.92
C ILE A 21 -0.78 -23.65 39.20
N TRP A 22 0.48 -24.01 39.46
CA TRP A 22 1.65 -23.37 38.89
C TRP A 22 1.64 -23.25 37.35
N PRO A 23 1.34 -24.31 36.57
CA PRO A 23 1.28 -24.20 35.12
C PRO A 23 0.20 -23.23 34.63
N PHE A 24 -0.93 -23.08 35.34
CA PHE A 24 -1.96 -22.09 34.96
C PHE A 24 -1.47 -20.65 35.18
N ILE A 25 -0.74 -20.39 36.26
CA ILE A 25 -0.13 -19.08 36.51
C ILE A 25 0.91 -18.77 35.43
N VAL A 26 1.79 -19.73 35.13
CA VAL A 26 2.82 -19.56 34.09
C VAL A 26 2.18 -19.36 32.71
N LEU A 27 1.14 -20.12 32.38
CA LEU A 27 0.39 -19.96 31.13
C LEU A 27 -0.26 -18.58 31.05
N GLY A 28 -0.90 -18.12 32.13
CA GLY A 28 -1.51 -16.80 32.20
C GLY A 28 -0.50 -15.67 31.96
N ILE A 29 0.68 -15.76 32.60
CA ILE A 29 1.78 -14.80 32.40
C ILE A 29 2.31 -14.88 30.96
N ALA A 30 2.49 -16.07 30.41
CA ALA A 30 2.98 -16.26 29.06
C ALA A 30 2.02 -15.67 28.02
N VAL A 31 0.71 -15.91 28.17
CA VAL A 31 -0.33 -15.33 27.31
C VAL A 31 -0.35 -13.80 27.44
N TYR A 32 -0.28 -13.28 28.66
CA TYR A 32 -0.23 -11.83 28.89
C TYR A 32 0.97 -11.18 28.21
N LEU A 33 2.17 -11.77 28.34
CA LEU A 33 3.37 -11.29 27.67
C LEU A 33 3.25 -11.39 26.15
N ALA A 34 2.72 -12.50 25.63
CA ALA A 34 2.50 -12.68 24.20
C ALA A 34 1.55 -11.60 23.63
N VAL A 35 0.46 -11.30 24.32
CA VAL A 35 -0.48 -10.23 23.92
C VAL A 35 0.19 -8.85 23.96
N LYS A 36 0.97 -8.58 25.00
CA LYS A 36 1.68 -7.30 25.15
C LYS A 36 2.70 -7.09 24.03
N ILE A 37 3.47 -8.13 23.71
CA ILE A 37 4.45 -8.11 22.61
C ILE A 37 3.71 -7.97 21.28
N ALA A 38 2.65 -8.76 21.04
CA ALA A 38 1.87 -8.71 19.81
C ALA A 38 1.28 -7.31 19.55
N ARG A 39 0.78 -6.63 20.60
CA ARG A 39 0.30 -5.25 20.48
C ARG A 39 1.41 -4.28 20.10
N GLY A 40 2.54 -4.32 20.80
CA GLY A 40 3.67 -3.43 20.48
C GLY A 40 4.22 -3.65 19.06
N VAL A 41 4.26 -4.91 18.62
CA VAL A 41 4.66 -5.27 17.25
C VAL A 41 3.62 -4.76 16.24
N ALA A 42 2.33 -4.99 16.47
CA ALA A 42 1.26 -4.54 15.59
C ALA A 42 1.28 -3.01 15.38
N ASP A 43 1.49 -2.24 16.44
CA ASP A 43 1.57 -0.78 16.36
C ASP A 43 2.77 -0.32 15.52
N HIS A 44 3.92 -0.99 15.64
CA HIS A 44 5.10 -0.68 14.84
C HIS A 44 4.89 -1.02 13.35
N TYR A 45 4.29 -2.17 13.05
CA TYR A 45 3.95 -2.55 11.68
C TYR A 45 2.85 -1.67 11.07
N ALA A 46 1.89 -1.22 11.86
CA ALA A 46 0.83 -0.32 11.40
C ALA A 46 1.41 1.00 10.88
N GLN A 47 2.43 1.55 11.55
CA GLN A 47 3.12 2.77 11.09
C GLN A 47 3.83 2.56 9.75
N LEU A 48 4.52 1.42 9.57
CA LEU A 48 5.18 1.07 8.31
C LEU A 48 4.18 0.86 7.17
N ILE A 49 3.05 0.23 7.45
CA ILE A 49 1.99 0.01 6.47
C ILE A 49 1.30 1.33 6.11
N ALA A 50 1.08 2.22 7.08
CA ALA A 50 0.49 3.54 6.85
C ALA A 50 1.33 4.37 5.86
N ALA A 51 2.65 4.36 6.00
CA ALA A 51 3.56 5.04 5.05
C ALA A 51 3.40 4.48 3.63
N ARG A 52 3.36 3.14 3.48
CA ARG A 52 3.18 2.50 2.16
C ARG A 52 1.78 2.72 1.56
N ARG A 53 0.75 2.90 2.39
CA ARG A 53 -0.61 3.20 1.94
C ARG A 53 -0.70 4.62 1.39
N ALA A 54 -0.08 5.60 2.05
CA ALA A 54 -0.05 6.97 1.56
C ALA A 54 0.52 7.10 0.15
N ASP A 55 1.61 6.38 -0.15
CA ASP A 55 2.22 6.38 -1.48
C ASP A 55 1.31 5.76 -2.55
N ARG A 56 0.62 4.66 -2.20
CA ARG A 56 -0.35 4.01 -3.11
C ARG A 56 -1.56 4.89 -3.35
N ASP A 57 -2.09 5.52 -2.32
CA ASP A 57 -3.25 6.42 -2.44
C ASP A 57 -2.91 7.63 -3.31
N ALA A 58 -1.71 8.20 -3.16
CA ALA A 58 -1.22 9.27 -4.02
C ALA A 58 -1.07 8.84 -5.48
N LEU A 59 -0.64 7.59 -5.74
CA LEU A 59 -0.55 7.03 -7.09
C LEU A 59 -1.94 6.80 -7.70
N CYS A 60 -2.87 6.20 -6.95
CA CYS A 60 -4.25 6.02 -7.39
C CYS A 60 -4.91 7.37 -7.71
N ALA A 61 -4.75 8.38 -6.86
CA ALA A 61 -5.29 9.72 -7.10
C ALA A 61 -4.70 10.40 -8.34
N ARG A 62 -3.46 10.08 -8.74
CA ARG A 62 -2.90 10.53 -10.03
C ARG A 62 -3.50 9.77 -11.21
N ALA A 63 -3.60 8.45 -11.09
CA ALA A 63 -4.19 7.59 -12.11
C ALA A 63 -5.66 7.95 -12.39
N ASP A 64 -6.45 8.21 -11.35
CA ASP A 64 -7.86 8.61 -11.48
C ASP A 64 -8.02 9.95 -12.20
N ARG A 65 -7.12 10.91 -11.93
CA ARG A 65 -7.10 12.19 -12.63
C ARG A 65 -6.77 12.02 -14.12
N GLN A 66 -5.77 11.21 -14.44
CA GLN A 66 -5.39 10.92 -15.83
C GLN A 66 -6.51 10.17 -16.55
N HIS A 67 -7.11 9.16 -15.90
CA HIS A 67 -8.24 8.40 -16.44
C HIS A 67 -9.44 9.32 -16.74
N ALA A 68 -9.78 10.22 -15.82
CA ALA A 68 -10.82 11.21 -16.04
C ALA A 68 -10.52 12.18 -17.19
N GLN A 69 -9.24 12.52 -17.42
CA GLN A 69 -8.84 13.34 -18.57
C GLN A 69 -8.97 12.59 -19.90
N VAL A 70 -8.60 11.30 -19.93
CA VAL A 70 -8.79 10.42 -21.12
C VAL A 70 -10.26 10.33 -21.48
N LEU A 71 -11.13 10.09 -20.50
CA LEU A 71 -12.57 9.98 -20.72
C LEU A 71 -13.21 11.29 -21.23
N ARG A 72 -12.60 12.44 -20.94
CA ARG A 72 -13.02 13.76 -21.46
C ARG A 72 -12.44 14.07 -22.84
N GLY A 73 -11.68 13.16 -23.45
CA GLY A 73 -11.00 13.38 -24.73
C GLY A 73 -9.85 14.39 -24.65
N ASN A 74 -9.33 14.67 -23.46
CA ASN A 74 -8.19 15.56 -23.31
C ASN A 74 -6.89 14.79 -23.63
N PRO A 75 -6.07 15.23 -24.61
CA PRO A 75 -4.80 14.56 -24.95
C PRO A 75 -3.83 14.49 -23.77
N ALA A 76 -3.92 15.41 -22.80
CA ALA A 76 -3.12 15.35 -21.56
C ALA A 76 -3.38 14.09 -20.72
N GLY A 77 -4.55 13.45 -20.86
CA GLY A 77 -4.84 12.20 -20.15
C GLY A 77 -4.07 10.99 -20.71
N VAL A 78 -3.71 11.03 -21.99
CA VAL A 78 -2.98 9.94 -22.68
C VAL A 78 -1.47 10.16 -22.60
N TYR A 79 -1.03 11.41 -22.76
CA TYR A 79 0.38 11.78 -22.88
C TYR A 79 0.98 12.31 -21.57
N GLY A 80 0.16 12.71 -20.59
CA GLY A 80 0.62 13.27 -19.33
C GLY A 80 1.44 14.55 -19.54
N ASP A 81 2.55 14.69 -18.80
CA ASP A 81 3.49 15.81 -18.91
C ASP A 81 4.43 15.69 -20.12
N TYR A 82 4.38 14.59 -20.86
CA TYR A 82 5.20 14.35 -22.04
C TYR A 82 4.34 14.56 -23.28
N PRO A 83 4.23 15.78 -23.82
CA PRO A 83 3.40 16.03 -24.99
C PRO A 83 3.81 15.10 -26.14
N ALA A 84 2.82 14.66 -26.93
CA ALA A 84 3.10 13.95 -28.16
C ALA A 84 4.11 14.76 -28.98
N ALA A 85 5.14 14.09 -29.51
CA ALA A 85 6.21 14.75 -30.26
C ALA A 85 5.59 15.61 -31.37
N ASP A 86 5.82 16.92 -31.33
CA ASP A 86 5.48 17.81 -32.44
C ASP A 86 6.51 17.60 -33.53
N LEU A 87 6.15 16.75 -34.49
CA LEU A 87 7.04 16.35 -35.59
C LEU A 87 7.16 17.41 -36.69
N GLY A 88 6.47 18.56 -36.60
CA GLY A 88 6.60 19.66 -37.55
C GLY A 88 6.57 19.23 -39.04
N GLU A 89 7.50 19.77 -39.84
CA GLU A 89 7.68 19.46 -41.27
C GLU A 89 8.33 18.08 -41.53
N PHE A 90 8.80 17.39 -40.48
CA PHE A 90 9.32 16.02 -40.51
C PHE A 90 8.24 14.98 -40.22
N ASN A 91 7.02 15.16 -40.75
CA ASN A 91 6.03 14.10 -40.82
C ASN A 91 5.99 13.46 -42.23
N PRO A 92 6.99 12.64 -42.62
CA PRO A 92 6.76 11.70 -43.70
C PRO A 92 5.92 10.58 -43.11
N VAL A 93 4.60 10.69 -43.26
CA VAL A 93 3.71 9.53 -43.27
C VAL A 93 3.57 8.83 -41.90
N LEU A 94 3.27 9.57 -40.83
CA LEU A 94 2.54 8.96 -39.72
C LEU A 94 1.07 8.88 -40.18
N TRP A 95 0.68 7.68 -40.62
CA TRP A 95 -0.66 7.31 -41.07
C TRP A 95 -1.69 7.63 -39.96
N VAL A 96 -2.18 8.87 -39.92
CA VAL A 96 -3.42 9.21 -39.23
C VAL A 96 -4.52 8.76 -40.18
N CYS A 97 -5.13 7.61 -39.91
CA CYS A 97 -6.11 6.94 -40.79
C CYS A 97 -7.39 7.73 -41.10
N ASN A 98 -7.48 9.04 -40.83
CA ASN A 98 -8.71 9.80 -41.06
C ASN A 98 -8.58 11.32 -41.25
N GLN A 99 -7.43 11.85 -41.68
CA GLN A 99 -7.32 13.30 -41.97
C GLN A 99 -7.38 13.59 -43.48
N PRO A 100 -8.38 14.34 -43.97
CA PRO A 100 -8.38 14.83 -45.34
C PRO A 100 -7.22 15.82 -45.53
N PRO A 101 -6.49 15.78 -46.66
CA PRO A 101 -5.29 16.58 -46.86
C PRO A 101 -5.61 18.08 -46.78
N ALA A 102 -4.92 18.79 -45.89
CA ALA A 102 -5.02 20.24 -45.78
C ALA A 102 -4.62 20.88 -47.11
N ARG A 103 -5.55 21.61 -47.75
CA ARG A 103 -5.26 22.44 -48.93
C ARG A 103 -4.23 23.50 -48.54
N ARG A 104 -2.97 23.33 -48.99
CA ARG A 104 -1.94 24.38 -48.92
C ARG A 104 -2.36 25.58 -49.79
N SER A 105 -2.81 26.67 -49.18
CA SER A 105 -2.83 27.99 -49.82
C SER A 105 -1.41 28.55 -49.82
N TYR A 106 -0.74 28.51 -50.97
CA TYR A 106 0.53 29.19 -51.21
C TYR A 106 0.33 30.71 -51.11
N GLN A 107 0.70 31.33 -49.99
CA GLN A 107 0.96 32.77 -49.96
C GLN A 107 2.39 33.02 -50.44
N ARG A 108 2.49 33.53 -51.67
CA ARG A 108 3.72 33.98 -52.32
C ARG A 108 4.18 35.28 -51.66
N THR A 109 5.11 35.21 -50.72
CA THR A 109 5.82 36.40 -50.23
C THR A 109 6.75 36.90 -51.33
N SER A 110 6.31 37.91 -52.06
CA SER A 110 7.15 38.79 -52.85
C SER A 110 8.01 39.60 -51.88
N VAL A 111 9.32 39.38 -51.92
CA VAL A 111 10.29 40.29 -51.31
C VAL A 111 10.99 40.98 -52.47
N ASN A 112 10.52 42.20 -52.74
CA ASN A 112 11.13 43.18 -53.65
C ASN A 112 12.22 43.95 -52.90
N GLY A 113 13.26 44.34 -53.64
CA GLY A 113 14.06 45.56 -53.42
C GLY A 113 15.33 45.38 -52.63
#